data_AF-A0A6C0DLG8-F1
#
_entry.id   AF-A0A6C0DLG8-F1
#
_cell.length_a   1.000
_cell.length_b   1.000
_cell.length_c   1.000
_cell.angle_alpha   90.00
_cell.angle_beta   90.00
_cell.angle_gamma   90.00
#
_symmetry.space_group_name_H-M   'P 1'
#
loop_
_entity.id
_entity.type
_entity.pdbx_description
1 polymer ?
#
loop_
_entity_poly.entity_id
_entity_poly.type
_entity_poly.pdbx_seq_one_letter_code
_entity_poly.pdbx_strand_id
1 'polypeptide(L)'
;MLYLIISFYKCIYYILILKNYFYIVFSYQPKLYRNKNIMYIYLYGMPLELITELEDRQAFLNLLTINPGIIIVKLGAEWCKPCKSIDAYVKQEFDLMPNNIQCVLIDVDESIDLYAYLKNKKMINGIPAILCYYKGNKSFIPDDAVLGANTEQIKAFFDRCLDKSRSI
;
A
#
# COMPACT_ATOMS: atom_id res chain seq x y z
N MET A 1 40.63 -2.06 3.11
CA MET A 1 39.35 -2.79 3.20
C MET A 1 39.42 -3.64 4.46
N LEU A 2 38.73 -3.24 5.53
CA LEU A 2 38.76 -3.95 6.81
C LEU A 2 37.32 -4.41 7.09
N TYR A 3 37.11 -5.72 7.22
CA TYR A 3 35.82 -6.27 7.65
C TYR A 3 35.89 -6.53 9.14
N LEU A 4 35.10 -5.79 9.93
CA LEU A 4 34.92 -6.11 11.34
C LEU A 4 33.65 -6.96 11.47
N ILE A 5 33.83 -8.24 11.84
CA ILE A 5 32.72 -9.15 12.12
C ILE A 5 32.45 -9.07 13.62
N ILE A 6 31.33 -8.45 14.00
CA ILE A 6 30.84 -8.50 15.37
C ILE A 6 29.62 -9.41 15.35
N SER A 7 29.66 -10.55 16.04
CA SER A 7 28.51 -11.45 16.17
C SER A 7 27.88 -11.27 17.53
N PHE A 8 26.64 -10.78 17.57
CA PHE A 8 25.80 -10.86 18.76
C PHE A 8 24.45 -11.48 18.35
N TYR A 9 24.06 -12.53 19.06
CA TYR A 9 22.74 -13.16 18.99
C TYR A 9 22.21 -13.47 17.57
N LYS A 10 22.86 -14.42 16.86
CA LYS A 10 22.38 -15.01 15.59
C LYS A 10 22.22 -14.06 14.40
N CYS A 11 22.75 -12.84 14.45
CA CYS A 11 22.86 -11.95 13.30
C CYS A 11 24.32 -11.82 12.86
N ILE A 12 24.57 -11.93 11.55
CA ILE A 12 25.86 -11.64 10.93
C ILE A 12 25.81 -10.19 10.45
N TYR A 13 26.81 -9.40 10.87
CA TYR A 13 26.94 -8.00 10.51
C TYR A 13 28.14 -7.84 9.58
N TYR A 14 27.96 -7.14 8.46
CA TYR A 14 29.07 -6.69 7.61
C TYR A 14 29.16 -5.18 7.69
N ILE A 15 30.30 -4.68 8.17
CA ILE A 15 30.63 -3.26 8.14
C ILE A 15 31.55 -3.03 6.94
N LEU A 16 31.06 -2.29 5.94
CA LEU A 16 31.85 -1.82 4.81
C LEU A 16 32.23 -0.36 5.04
N ILE A 17 33.54 -0.10 5.08
CA ILE A 17 34.09 1.26 5.21
C ILE A 17 34.67 1.68 3.86
N LEU A 18 34.01 2.64 3.21
CA LEU A 18 34.49 3.29 1.99
C LEU A 18 34.50 4.80 2.22
N LYS A 19 35.68 5.44 2.02
CA LYS A 19 35.86 6.89 1.92
C LYS A 19 35.00 7.72 2.91
N ASN A 20 35.16 7.46 4.21
CA ASN A 20 34.49 8.16 5.33
C ASN A 20 32.98 7.89 5.55
N TYR A 21 32.37 6.90 4.89
CA TYR A 21 30.99 6.48 5.19
C TYR A 21 30.94 5.07 5.79
N PHE A 22 30.07 4.89 6.79
CA PHE A 22 29.77 3.60 7.42
C PHE A 22 28.54 2.98 6.77
N TYR A 23 28.70 1.78 6.20
CA TYR A 23 27.58 1.00 5.67
C TYR A 23 27.40 -0.26 6.54
N ILE A 24 26.22 -0.42 7.15
CA ILE A 24 25.82 -1.61 7.90
C ILE A 24 24.83 -2.39 7.03
N VAL A 25 25.23 -3.58 6.58
CA VAL A 25 24.37 -4.46 5.78
C VAL A 25 23.76 -5.54 6.69
N PHE A 26 22.42 -5.59 6.76
CA PHE A 26 21.68 -6.58 7.54
C PHE A 26 21.20 -7.74 6.65
N SER A 27 21.52 -8.98 7.01
CA SER A 27 20.85 -10.16 6.45
C SER A 27 19.63 -10.54 7.31
N TYR A 28 18.47 -9.97 6.94
CA TYR A 28 17.09 -10.46 7.11
C TYR A 28 16.67 -11.26 8.37
N GLN A 29 15.73 -10.68 9.15
CA GLN A 29 14.45 -11.23 9.69
C GLN A 29 13.80 -10.10 10.54
N PRO A 30 12.55 -9.63 10.28
CA PRO A 30 12.06 -8.39 10.88
C PRO A 30 11.39 -8.60 12.25
N LYS A 31 11.88 -7.89 13.26
CA LYS A 31 11.06 -7.37 14.36
C LYS A 31 11.19 -5.85 14.32
N LEU A 32 10.07 -5.14 14.15
CA LEU A 32 10.01 -3.68 14.12
C LEU A 32 10.68 -3.11 15.38
N TYR A 33 11.75 -2.34 15.22
CA TYR A 33 12.33 -1.55 16.30
C TYR A 33 12.22 -0.06 15.95
N ARG A 34 11.38 0.66 16.70
CA ARG A 34 11.09 2.08 16.53
C ARG A 34 12.14 2.89 17.30
N ASN A 35 13.13 3.46 16.62
CA ASN A 35 14.04 4.44 17.21
C ASN A 35 14.04 5.72 16.36
N LYS A 36 13.85 6.87 17.00
CA LYS A 36 13.43 8.15 16.39
C LYS A 36 14.51 8.88 15.56
N ASN A 37 15.71 8.33 15.43
CA ASN A 37 16.84 9.04 14.81
C ASN A 37 17.63 8.23 13.76
N ILE A 38 17.05 7.17 13.17
CA ILE A 38 17.70 6.42 12.09
C ILE A 38 16.70 6.19 10.96
N MET A 39 16.88 6.93 9.86
CA MET A 39 16.13 6.76 8.62
C MET A 39 16.68 5.52 7.89
N TYR A 40 16.03 4.38 8.07
CA TYR A 40 16.32 3.16 7.31
C TYR A 40 15.61 3.23 5.95
N ILE A 41 16.30 3.79 4.95
CA ILE A 41 15.97 3.54 3.53
C ILE A 41 16.82 2.33 3.09
N TYR A 42 16.41 1.69 2.00
CA TYR A 42 17.11 0.67 1.21
C TYR A 42 16.66 -0.77 1.43
N LEU A 43 15.51 -1.08 0.80
CA LEU A 43 15.34 -2.17 -0.17
C LEU A 43 13.95 -2.11 -0.86
N TYR A 44 13.02 -1.35 -0.29
CA TYR A 44 11.70 -1.03 -0.86
C TYR A 44 11.57 0.50 -0.93
N GLY A 45 11.19 1.06 -2.07
CA GLY A 45 11.04 2.51 -2.21
C GLY A 45 9.98 3.07 -1.26
N MET A 46 10.15 4.31 -0.81
CA MET A 46 9.19 4.98 0.09
C MET A 46 7.78 4.96 -0.49
N PRO A 47 6.71 4.82 0.33
CA PRO A 47 5.34 4.83 -0.15
C PRO A 47 5.06 6.11 -0.94
N LEU A 48 4.25 5.98 -1.99
CA LEU A 48 3.73 7.14 -2.72
C LEU A 48 2.79 7.95 -1.81
N GLU A 49 2.64 9.24 -2.12
CA GLU A 49 1.71 10.10 -1.40
C GLU A 49 0.28 9.54 -1.49
N LEU A 50 -0.41 9.47 -0.36
CA LEU A 50 -1.78 8.98 -0.29
C LEU A 50 -2.72 9.95 -0.98
N ILE A 51 -3.46 9.47 -1.99
CA ILE A 51 -4.50 10.28 -2.63
C ILE A 51 -5.77 10.18 -1.80
N THR A 52 -6.26 11.31 -1.30
CA THR A 52 -7.54 11.39 -0.55
C THR A 52 -8.64 12.10 -1.32
N GLU A 53 -8.29 12.80 -2.39
CA GLU A 53 -9.20 13.62 -3.18
C GLU A 53 -9.32 13.05 -4.59
N LEU A 54 -10.53 12.66 -4.97
CA LEU A 54 -10.85 12.15 -6.30
C LEU A 54 -12.29 12.49 -6.64
N GLU A 55 -12.49 13.65 -7.27
CA GLU A 55 -13.80 14.31 -7.39
C GLU A 55 -14.88 13.41 -8.03
N ASP A 56 -14.55 12.73 -9.14
CA ASP A 56 -15.55 12.00 -9.93
C ASP A 56 -15.00 10.74 -10.61
N ARG A 57 -15.86 10.06 -11.37
CA ARG A 57 -15.45 8.87 -12.14
C ARG A 57 -14.40 9.17 -13.21
N GLN A 58 -14.37 10.39 -13.77
CA GLN A 58 -13.44 10.72 -14.85
C GLN A 58 -12.04 10.92 -14.27
N ALA A 59 -11.91 11.58 -13.13
CA ALA A 59 -10.67 11.67 -12.36
C ALA A 59 -10.13 10.28 -12.01
N PHE A 60 -11.01 9.37 -11.57
CA PHE A 60 -10.64 7.97 -11.34
C PHE A 60 -10.12 7.27 -12.60
N LEU A 61 -10.85 7.35 -13.71
CA LEU A 61 -10.42 6.72 -14.97
C LEU A 61 -9.10 7.33 -15.49
N ASN A 62 -8.90 8.63 -15.31
CA ASN A 62 -7.66 9.31 -15.65
C ASN A 62 -6.50 8.81 -14.78
N LEU A 63 -6.71 8.62 -13.47
CA LEU A 63 -5.71 8.06 -12.56
C LEU A 63 -5.24 6.67 -13.02
N LEU A 64 -6.15 5.81 -13.50
CA LEU A 64 -5.78 4.50 -14.04
C LEU A 64 -4.83 4.59 -15.24
N THR A 65 -4.87 5.67 -16.02
CA THR A 65 -3.98 5.84 -17.18
C THR A 65 -2.52 6.11 -16.80
N ILE A 66 -2.28 6.64 -15.60
CA ILE A 66 -0.95 6.97 -15.07
C ILE A 66 -0.51 6.00 -13.95
N ASN A 67 -1.09 4.80 -13.92
CA ASN A 67 -0.80 3.78 -12.91
C ASN A 67 0.71 3.41 -12.88
N PRO A 68 1.41 3.63 -11.74
CA PRO A 68 2.85 3.37 -11.63
C PRO A 68 3.19 1.87 -11.68
N GLY A 69 2.28 1.02 -11.24
CA GLY A 69 2.43 -0.43 -11.14
C GLY A 69 1.13 -1.07 -10.66
N ILE A 70 0.68 -0.64 -9.48
CA ILE A 70 -0.64 -1.00 -8.92
C ILE A 70 -1.30 0.25 -8.35
N ILE A 71 -2.63 0.37 -8.48
CA ILE A 71 -3.44 1.32 -7.74
C ILE A 71 -4.37 0.54 -6.81
N ILE A 72 -4.39 0.88 -5.53
CA ILE A 72 -5.32 0.34 -4.53
C ILE A 72 -6.26 1.45 -4.09
N VAL A 73 -7.57 1.25 -4.25
CA VAL A 73 -8.61 2.22 -3.88
C VAL A 73 -9.47 1.67 -2.76
N LYS A 74 -9.46 2.32 -1.59
CA LYS A 74 -10.40 2.05 -0.49
C LYS A 74 -11.50 3.10 -0.49
N LEU A 75 -12.75 2.63 -0.59
CA LEU A 75 -13.96 3.43 -0.45
C LEU A 75 -14.50 3.28 0.98
N GLY A 76 -14.79 4.38 1.66
CA GLY A 76 -15.32 4.41 3.01
C GLY A 76 -16.16 5.66 3.28
N ALA A 77 -16.59 5.83 4.54
CA ALA A 77 -17.28 7.03 5.02
C ALA A 77 -17.14 7.16 6.53
N GLU A 78 -17.31 8.36 7.07
CA GLU A 78 -17.30 8.62 8.51
C GLU A 78 -18.49 7.98 9.26
N TRP A 79 -19.65 7.85 8.64
CA TRP A 79 -20.81 7.19 9.26
C TRP A 79 -20.74 5.66 9.20
N CYS A 80 -19.76 5.09 8.50
CA CYS A 80 -19.63 3.66 8.27
C CYS A 80 -18.88 2.96 9.42
N LYS A 81 -19.62 2.35 10.36
CA LYS A 81 -19.04 1.60 11.50
C LYS A 81 -18.06 0.48 11.06
N PRO A 82 -18.37 -0.38 10.06
CA PRO A 82 -17.41 -1.39 9.59
C PRO A 82 -16.15 -0.79 8.94
N CYS A 83 -16.24 0.39 8.34
CA CYS A 83 -15.08 1.10 7.80
C CYS A 83 -14.14 1.52 8.93
N LYS A 84 -14.70 2.07 10.02
CA LYS A 84 -13.93 2.48 11.20
C LYS A 84 -13.20 1.32 11.86
N SER A 85 -13.77 0.12 11.89
CA SER A 85 -13.11 -1.04 12.51
C SER A 85 -11.85 -1.53 11.78
N ILE A 86 -11.67 -1.19 10.50
CA ILE A 86 -10.51 -1.61 9.70
C ILE A 86 -9.58 -0.45 9.35
N ASP A 87 -9.95 0.79 9.64
CA ASP A 87 -9.28 1.99 9.11
C ASP A 87 -7.81 2.09 9.54
N ALA A 88 -7.52 1.82 10.83
CA ALA A 88 -6.15 1.80 11.34
C ALA A 88 -5.29 0.73 10.66
N TYR A 89 -5.87 -0.45 10.41
CA TYR A 89 -5.17 -1.55 9.74
C TYR A 89 -4.88 -1.19 8.27
N VAL A 90 -5.87 -0.71 7.52
CA VAL A 90 -5.70 -0.32 6.11
C VAL A 90 -4.68 0.81 5.97
N LYS A 91 -4.72 1.82 6.84
CA LYS A 91 -3.72 2.91 6.85
C LYS A 91 -2.31 2.40 7.13
N GLN A 92 -2.15 1.48 8.08
CA GLN A 92 -0.87 0.83 8.34
C GLN A 92 -0.37 0.06 7.11
N GLU A 93 -1.24 -0.68 6.42
CA GLU A 93 -0.86 -1.38 5.19
C GLU A 93 -0.45 -0.38 4.09
N PHE A 94 -1.18 0.72 3.92
CA PHE A 94 -0.82 1.79 2.97
C PHE A 94 0.57 2.39 3.26
N ASP A 95 0.90 2.64 4.52
CA ASP A 95 2.22 3.15 4.93
C ASP A 95 3.37 2.17 4.63
N LEU A 96 3.06 0.88 4.48
CA LEU A 96 4.02 -0.19 4.18
C LEU A 96 4.12 -0.50 2.68
N MET A 97 3.25 0.07 1.85
CA MET A 97 3.25 -0.20 0.41
C MET A 97 4.50 0.40 -0.26
N PRO A 98 5.14 -0.34 -1.19
CA PRO A 98 6.29 0.17 -1.94
C PRO A 98 5.91 1.28 -2.92
N ASN A 99 6.91 2.02 -3.41
CA ASN A 99 6.77 3.13 -4.35
C ASN A 99 6.18 2.81 -5.74
N ASN A 100 5.86 1.55 -6.04
CA ASN A 100 5.17 1.14 -7.26
C ASN A 100 3.69 0.81 -7.03
N ILE A 101 3.17 1.06 -5.81
CA ILE A 101 1.77 0.93 -5.45
C ILE A 101 1.24 2.30 -5.02
N GLN A 102 0.29 2.85 -5.77
CA GLN A 102 -0.43 4.06 -5.42
C GLN A 102 -1.64 3.71 -4.56
N CYS A 103 -1.69 4.23 -3.33
CA CYS A 103 -2.84 4.06 -2.44
C CYS A 103 -3.79 5.24 -2.58
N VAL A 104 -5.09 4.96 -2.54
CA VAL A 104 -6.17 5.94 -2.67
C VAL A 104 -7.21 5.66 -1.58
N LEU A 105 -7.54 6.68 -0.79
CA LEU A 105 -8.50 6.62 0.32
C LEU A 105 -9.63 7.60 0.04
N ILE A 106 -10.79 7.09 -0.37
CA ILE A 106 -11.92 7.92 -0.78
C ILE A 106 -13.04 7.87 0.25
N ASP A 107 -13.50 9.04 0.67
CA ASP A 107 -14.81 9.20 1.31
C ASP A 107 -15.89 9.26 0.23
N VAL A 108 -16.88 8.37 0.30
CA VAL A 108 -17.94 8.29 -0.71
C VAL A 108 -18.88 9.50 -0.68
N ASP A 109 -18.92 10.26 0.42
CA ASP A 109 -19.72 11.49 0.50
C ASP A 109 -19.06 12.64 -0.31
N GLU A 110 -17.75 12.59 -0.51
CA GLU A 110 -16.98 13.55 -1.32
C GLU A 110 -16.88 13.11 -2.80
N SER A 111 -17.09 11.82 -3.08
CA SER A 111 -16.97 11.23 -4.43
C SER A 111 -18.23 10.43 -4.81
N ILE A 112 -19.41 11.04 -4.63
CA ILE A 112 -20.72 10.39 -4.82
C ILE A 112 -20.85 9.78 -6.22
N ASP A 113 -20.39 10.50 -7.26
CA ASP A 113 -20.46 10.04 -8.65
C ASP A 113 -19.67 8.74 -8.88
N LEU A 114 -18.44 8.68 -8.38
CA LEU A 114 -17.58 7.49 -8.47
C LEU A 114 -18.20 6.30 -7.73
N TYR A 115 -18.69 6.53 -6.50
CA TYR A 115 -19.34 5.49 -5.71
C TYR A 115 -20.58 4.94 -6.41
N ALA A 116 -21.46 5.82 -6.90
CA ALA A 116 -22.66 5.44 -7.64
C ALA A 116 -22.31 4.69 -8.93
N TYR A 117 -21.28 5.14 -9.66
CA TYR A 117 -20.79 4.49 -10.87
C TYR A 117 -20.33 3.05 -10.60
N LEU A 118 -19.45 2.83 -9.63
CA LEU A 118 -18.92 1.51 -9.30
C LEU A 118 -20.03 0.57 -8.79
N LYS A 119 -20.97 1.09 -7.99
CA LYS A 119 -22.13 0.33 -7.52
C LYS A 119 -23.07 -0.08 -8.66
N ASN A 120 -23.37 0.85 -9.57
CA ASN A 120 -24.21 0.57 -10.75
C ASN A 120 -23.57 -0.44 -11.70
N LYS A 121 -22.24 -0.44 -11.81
CA LYS A 121 -21.46 -1.43 -12.55
C LYS A 121 -21.29 -2.76 -11.80
N LYS A 122 -21.83 -2.89 -10.59
CA LYS A 122 -21.73 -4.08 -9.73
C LYS A 122 -20.30 -4.44 -9.32
N MET A 123 -19.39 -3.46 -9.31
CA MET A 123 -18.01 -3.66 -8.84
C MET A 123 -17.95 -3.67 -7.30
N ILE A 124 -18.89 -2.98 -6.67
CA ILE A 124 -19.07 -2.94 -5.22
C ILE A 124 -20.56 -3.08 -4.88
N ASN A 125 -20.87 -3.64 -3.72
CA ASN A 125 -22.23 -3.73 -3.19
C ASN A 125 -22.48 -2.78 -2.00
N GLY A 126 -21.42 -2.19 -1.45
CA GLY A 126 -21.43 -1.25 -0.34
C GLY A 126 -20.00 -0.89 0.08
N ILE A 127 -19.87 -0.22 1.23
CA ILE A 127 -18.59 0.11 1.85
C ILE A 127 -18.44 -0.62 3.20
N PRO A 128 -17.20 -0.92 3.64
CA PRO A 128 -15.93 -0.65 2.96
C PRO A 128 -15.73 -1.57 1.75
N ALA A 129 -15.06 -1.05 0.73
CA ALA A 129 -14.62 -1.81 -0.43
C ALA A 129 -13.19 -1.39 -0.77
N ILE A 130 -12.33 -2.37 -1.03
CA ILE A 130 -10.94 -2.14 -1.42
C ILE A 130 -10.72 -2.82 -2.77
N LEU A 131 -10.36 -2.03 -3.77
CA LEU A 131 -10.24 -2.43 -5.16
C LEU A 131 -8.79 -2.27 -5.62
N CYS A 132 -8.29 -3.20 -6.43
CA CYS A 132 -6.95 -3.19 -6.97
C CYS A 132 -6.98 -3.14 -8.49
N TYR A 133 -6.13 -2.31 -9.08
CA TYR A 133 -5.95 -2.15 -10.52
C TYR A 133 -4.48 -2.28 -10.89
N TYR A 134 -4.15 -3.24 -11.73
CA TYR A 134 -2.80 -3.44 -12.23
C TYR A 134 -2.48 -2.49 -13.38
N LYS A 135 -1.20 -2.16 -13.55
CA LYS A 135 -0.73 -1.33 -14.65
C LYS A 135 -1.20 -1.88 -16.00
N GLY A 136 -1.79 -1.00 -16.80
CA GLY A 136 -2.39 -1.34 -18.08
C GLY A 136 -3.91 -1.56 -18.03
N ASN A 137 -4.48 -1.85 -16.86
CA ASN A 137 -5.93 -1.85 -16.68
C ASN A 137 -6.47 -0.41 -16.62
N LYS A 138 -7.17 -0.01 -17.68
CA LYS A 138 -7.82 1.31 -17.81
C LYS A 138 -9.33 1.25 -17.64
N SER A 139 -9.86 0.08 -17.28
CA SER A 139 -11.30 -0.15 -17.15
C SER A 139 -11.75 0.04 -15.71
N PHE A 140 -13.06 0.17 -15.52
CA PHE A 140 -13.66 0.21 -14.18
C PHE A 140 -13.64 -1.15 -13.46
N ILE A 141 -13.31 -2.24 -14.16
CA ILE A 141 -13.29 -3.60 -13.61
C ILE A 141 -11.96 -3.79 -12.88
N PRO A 142 -11.95 -4.01 -11.56
CA PRO A 142 -10.73 -4.24 -10.80
C PRO A 142 -10.13 -5.61 -11.12
N ASP A 143 -8.82 -5.73 -11.02
CA ASP A 143 -8.10 -7.01 -11.14
C ASP A 143 -8.24 -7.88 -9.89
N ASP A 144 -8.41 -7.25 -8.73
CA ASP A 144 -8.65 -7.90 -7.44
C ASP A 144 -9.50 -6.97 -6.55
N ALA A 145 -10.25 -7.55 -5.62
CA ALA A 145 -11.09 -6.80 -4.69
C ALA A 145 -11.32 -7.56 -3.39
N VAL A 146 -11.51 -6.80 -2.30
CA VAL A 146 -12.08 -7.29 -1.05
C VAL A 146 -13.21 -6.36 -0.63
N LEU A 147 -14.37 -6.95 -0.33
CA LEU A 147 -15.56 -6.22 0.09
C LEU A 147 -15.86 -6.52 1.55
N GLY A 148 -16.22 -5.50 2.31
CA GLY A 148 -16.51 -5.60 3.74
C GLY A 148 -15.28 -5.50 4.62
N ALA A 149 -15.47 -5.81 5.91
CA ALA A 149 -14.54 -5.48 6.99
C ALA A 149 -13.87 -6.72 7.62
N ASN A 150 -13.77 -7.83 6.89
CA ASN A 150 -13.10 -9.03 7.38
C ASN A 150 -11.57 -8.86 7.29
N THR A 151 -10.90 -8.72 8.43
CA THR A 151 -9.46 -8.46 8.50
C THR A 151 -8.60 -9.53 7.85
N GLU A 152 -8.99 -10.82 7.93
CA GLU A 152 -8.22 -11.91 7.30
C GLU A 152 -8.26 -11.81 5.77
N GLN A 153 -9.43 -11.49 5.20
CA GLN A 153 -9.58 -11.29 3.76
C GLN A 153 -8.84 -10.04 3.29
N ILE A 154 -8.88 -8.96 4.08
CA ILE A 154 -8.16 -7.72 3.79
C ILE A 154 -6.65 -7.97 3.81
N LYS A 155 -6.14 -8.69 4.82
CA LYS A 155 -4.74 -9.10 4.88
C LYS A 155 -4.36 -9.92 3.63
N ALA A 156 -5.16 -10.93 3.30
CA ALA A 156 -4.91 -11.76 2.14
C ALA A 156 -4.93 -10.95 0.83
N PHE A 157 -5.76 -9.91 0.74
CA PHE A 157 -5.78 -8.98 -0.39
C PHE A 157 -4.48 -8.18 -0.51
N PHE A 158 -3.98 -7.60 0.59
CA PHE A 158 -2.71 -6.88 0.57
C PHE A 158 -1.52 -7.80 0.27
N ASP A 159 -1.50 -9.02 0.80
CA ASP A 159 -0.48 -10.03 0.48
C ASP A 159 -0.43 -10.29 -1.04
N ARG A 160 -1.59 -10.48 -1.69
CA ARG A 160 -1.67 -10.67 -3.15
C ARG A 160 -1.21 -9.44 -3.94
N CYS A 161 -1.55 -8.24 -3.48
CA CYS A 161 -1.09 -7.00 -4.11
C CYS A 161 0.44 -6.85 -4.03
N LEU A 162 1.04 -7.16 -2.88
CA LEU A 162 2.49 -7.13 -2.68
C LEU A 162 3.21 -8.20 -3.50
N ASP A 163 2.67 -9.41 -3.58
CA ASP A 163 3.25 -10.46 -4.41
C ASP A 163 3.19 -10.08 -5.90
N LYS A 164 2.09 -9.48 -6.34
CA LYS A 164 1.96 -8.98 -7.70
C LYS A 164 2.92 -7.84 -8.00
N SER A 165 3.12 -6.90 -7.08
CA SER A 165 3.99 -5.73 -7.31
C SER A 165 5.46 -6.11 -7.49
N ARG A 166 5.90 -7.26 -6.97
CA ARG A 166 7.24 -7.82 -7.21
C ARG A 166 7.42 -8.39 -8.62
N SER A 167 6.32 -8.62 -9.33
CA SER A 167 6.30 -9.21 -10.67
C SER A 167 6.08 -8.19 -11.79
N ILE A 168 5.98 -6.90 -11.46
CA ILE A 168 5.71 -5.78 -12.39
C ILE A 168 6.96 -4.91 -12.52
#